data_AF-A0A1C7IAU7-F1
#
_entry.id   AF-A0A1C7IAU7-F1
#
_cell.length_a   1.000
_cell.length_b   1.000
_cell.length_c   1.000
_cell.angle_alpha   90.00
_cell.angle_beta   90.00
_cell.angle_gamma   90.00
#
_symmetry.space_group_name_H-M   'P 1'
#
loop_
_entity.id
_entity.type
_entity.pdbx_description
1 polymer ?
#
loop_
_entity_poly.entity_id
_entity_poly.type
_entity_poly.pdbx_seq_one_letter_code
_entity_poly.pdbx_strand_id
1 'polypeptide(L)'
;MDLIFRKNMKNAVERVLHVPHNYTGGILEMTFAVDHALPKETAVSVTKETAALLRSHSQVFQNVRLNLLHWKADSVLTNQPVPLPMLQLGRGLEDYETLPGKKSLDALTDTLKRFHARSKLVICLLGKDAVILDEKRTRGNLQPFLGRKSIFLCMPENEVDGCPEIVMGAGVLAKM
;
A
#
# COMPACT_ATOMS: atom_id res chain seq x y z
N MET A 1 -8.66 -12.94 5.52
CA MET A 1 -9.06 -11.71 6.24
C MET A 1 -10.51 -11.76 6.68
N ASP A 2 -10.81 -11.26 7.89
CA ASP A 2 -12.15 -11.26 8.47
C ASP A 2 -13.12 -10.24 7.81
N LEU A 3 -14.39 -10.30 8.21
CA LEU A 3 -15.45 -9.41 7.72
C LEU A 3 -15.25 -7.94 8.10
N ILE A 4 -14.66 -7.68 9.28
CA ILE A 4 -14.48 -6.33 9.83
C ILE A 4 -13.41 -5.60 9.02
N PHE A 5 -12.26 -6.24 8.80
CA PHE A 5 -11.19 -5.75 7.95
C PHE A 5 -11.71 -5.45 6.55
N ARG A 6 -12.44 -6.39 5.94
CA ARG A 6 -12.99 -6.19 4.59
C ARG A 6 -13.88 -4.96 4.51
N LYS A 7 -14.75 -4.75 5.50
CA LYS A 7 -15.61 -3.55 5.59
C LYS A 7 -14.79 -2.29 5.77
N ASN A 8 -13.81 -2.29 6.67
CA ASN A 8 -12.96 -1.14 6.96
C ASN A 8 -12.08 -0.76 5.76
N MET A 9 -11.55 -1.74 5.04
CA MET A 9 -10.76 -1.52 3.83
C MET A 9 -11.61 -0.90 2.72
N LYS A 10 -12.83 -1.39 2.49
CA LYS A 10 -13.77 -0.77 1.55
C LYS A 10 -14.05 0.69 1.92
N ASN A 11 -14.33 0.97 3.20
CA ASN A 11 -14.58 2.33 3.68
C ASN A 11 -13.36 3.24 3.52
N ALA A 12 -12.16 2.73 3.78
CA ALA A 12 -10.90 3.44 3.60
C ALA A 12 -10.66 3.83 2.14
N VAL A 13 -10.88 2.89 1.22
CA VAL A 13 -10.77 3.09 -0.23
C VAL A 13 -11.79 4.12 -0.70
N GLU A 14 -13.05 4.00 -0.29
CA GLU A 14 -14.10 4.97 -0.64
C GLU A 14 -13.75 6.38 -0.16
N ARG A 15 -13.27 6.52 1.08
CA ARG A 15 -12.80 7.80 1.62
C ARG A 15 -11.70 8.41 0.76
N VAL A 16 -10.71 7.61 0.35
CA VAL A 16 -9.61 8.08 -0.51
C VAL A 16 -10.14 8.53 -1.87
N LEU A 17 -10.95 7.72 -2.54
CA LEU A 17 -11.45 8.02 -3.88
C LEU A 17 -12.33 9.28 -3.90
N HIS A 18 -13.08 9.53 -2.83
CA HIS A 18 -13.99 10.67 -2.69
C HIS A 18 -13.37 11.94 -2.07
N VAL A 19 -12.06 11.94 -1.77
CA VAL A 19 -11.39 13.19 -1.34
C VAL A 19 -11.61 14.26 -2.42
N PRO A 20 -12.01 15.50 -2.04
CA PRO A 20 -12.20 16.58 -3.00
C PRO A 20 -10.98 16.75 -3.93
N HIS A 21 -11.23 16.88 -5.22
CA HIS A 21 -10.21 16.98 -6.27
C HIS A 21 -9.36 15.71 -6.49
N ASN A 22 -9.76 14.54 -6.00
CA ASN A 22 -9.04 13.28 -6.23
C ASN A 22 -9.47 12.58 -7.53
N TYR A 23 -10.17 11.44 -7.46
CA TYR A 23 -10.58 10.71 -8.65
C TYR A 23 -11.82 11.37 -9.27
N THR A 24 -11.77 11.72 -10.56
CA THR A 24 -12.79 12.52 -11.25
C THR A 24 -13.42 11.79 -12.45
N GLY A 25 -13.34 10.45 -12.46
CA GLY A 25 -13.70 9.63 -13.62
C GLY A 25 -12.52 9.44 -14.59
N GLY A 26 -12.35 8.23 -15.10
CA GLY A 26 -11.26 7.85 -16.01
C GLY A 26 -10.57 6.56 -15.58
N ILE A 27 -9.44 6.24 -16.20
CA ILE A 27 -8.62 5.11 -15.76
C ILE A 27 -7.99 5.46 -14.42
N LEU A 28 -8.32 4.70 -13.38
CA LEU A 28 -7.71 4.85 -12.07
C LEU A 28 -6.22 4.48 -12.16
N GLU A 29 -5.33 5.37 -11.75
CA GLU A 29 -3.93 5.04 -11.49
C GLU A 29 -3.74 4.80 -10.00
N MET A 30 -3.21 3.64 -9.63
CA MET A 30 -2.95 3.27 -8.24
C MET A 30 -1.53 2.74 -8.04
N THR A 31 -1.06 2.83 -6.81
CA THR A 31 0.20 2.22 -6.38
C THR A 31 -0.06 1.26 -5.23
N PHE A 32 0.55 0.08 -5.28
CA PHE A 32 0.62 -0.85 -4.16
C PHE A 32 2.09 -1.04 -3.82
N ALA A 33 2.56 -0.44 -2.73
CA ALA A 33 3.91 -0.66 -2.22
C ALA A 33 3.95 -1.91 -1.33
N VAL A 34 4.94 -2.76 -1.55
CA VAL A 34 5.13 -4.01 -0.80
C VAL A 34 6.50 -3.98 -0.14
N ASP A 35 6.50 -4.11 1.18
CA ASP A 35 7.69 -4.25 1.99
C ASP A 35 8.30 -5.65 1.84
N HIS A 36 9.51 -5.74 1.27
CA HIS A 36 10.22 -7.01 1.11
C HIS A 36 10.75 -7.63 2.41
N ALA A 37 10.63 -6.95 3.56
CA ALA A 37 10.98 -7.53 4.86
C ALA A 37 9.94 -8.58 5.29
N LEU A 38 8.76 -8.58 4.67
CA LEU A 38 7.72 -9.56 4.92
C LEU A 38 8.03 -10.91 4.26
N PRO A 39 7.61 -12.03 4.89
CA PRO A 39 7.57 -13.32 4.22
C PRO A 39 6.78 -13.25 2.92
N LYS A 40 7.27 -13.96 1.89
CA LYS A 40 6.66 -13.97 0.55
C LYS A 40 5.20 -14.43 0.61
N GLU A 41 4.92 -15.44 1.41
CA GLU A 41 3.59 -16.03 1.60
C GLU A 41 2.60 -14.97 2.12
N THR A 42 3.04 -14.18 3.11
CA THR A 42 2.26 -13.08 3.68
C THR A 42 2.03 -11.99 2.64
N ALA A 43 3.08 -11.55 1.93
CA ALA A 43 2.97 -10.53 0.89
C ALA A 43 2.02 -10.94 -0.23
N VAL A 44 2.14 -12.18 -0.72
CA VAL A 44 1.26 -12.75 -1.75
C VAL A 44 -0.17 -12.86 -1.23
N SER A 45 -0.38 -13.38 -0.02
CA SER A 45 -1.71 -13.55 0.57
C SER A 45 -2.44 -12.21 0.72
N VAL A 46 -1.80 -11.23 1.34
CA VAL A 46 -2.40 -9.91 1.61
C VAL A 46 -2.67 -9.14 0.31
N THR A 47 -1.72 -9.13 -0.63
CA THR A 47 -1.92 -8.44 -1.92
C THR A 47 -3.03 -9.11 -2.74
N LYS A 48 -3.08 -10.45 -2.76
CA LYS A 48 -4.14 -11.23 -3.41
C LYS A 48 -5.52 -10.92 -2.84
N GLU A 49 -5.67 -11.01 -1.52
CA GLU A 49 -6.95 -10.75 -0.85
C GLU A 49 -7.38 -9.30 -1.03
N THR A 50 -6.45 -8.35 -0.94
CA THR A 50 -6.72 -6.92 -1.18
C THR A 50 -7.18 -6.68 -2.62
N ALA A 51 -6.48 -7.24 -3.61
CA ALA A 51 -6.85 -7.10 -5.01
C ALA A 51 -8.24 -7.70 -5.31
N ALA A 52 -8.54 -8.88 -4.75
CA ALA A 52 -9.87 -9.49 -4.85
C ALA A 52 -10.96 -8.60 -4.24
N LEU A 53 -10.69 -8.05 -3.06
CA LEU A 53 -11.61 -7.17 -2.35
C LEU A 53 -11.91 -5.91 -3.17
N LEU A 54 -10.89 -5.22 -3.68
CA LEU A 54 -11.03 -4.01 -4.50
C LEU A 54 -11.88 -4.28 -5.74
N ARG A 55 -11.58 -5.36 -6.48
CA ARG A 55 -12.34 -5.72 -7.70
C ARG A 55 -13.80 -6.08 -7.42
N SER A 56 -14.06 -6.73 -6.29
CA SER A 56 -15.44 -7.04 -5.87
C SER A 56 -16.21 -5.81 -5.40
N HIS A 57 -15.50 -4.75 -5.01
CA HIS A 57 -16.08 -3.58 -4.38
C HIS A 57 -16.59 -2.56 -5.39
N SER A 58 -15.85 -2.30 -6.46
CA SER A 58 -16.25 -1.30 -7.46
C SER A 58 -15.68 -1.61 -8.84
N GLN A 59 -16.47 -1.30 -9.88
CA GLN A 59 -16.06 -1.48 -11.29
C GLN A 59 -14.86 -0.62 -11.66
N VAL A 60 -14.56 0.45 -10.91
CA VAL A 60 -13.37 1.29 -11.13
C VAL A 60 -12.06 0.49 -11.11
N PHE A 61 -12.02 -0.60 -10.34
CA PHE A 61 -10.87 -1.49 -10.22
C PHE A 61 -10.76 -2.53 -11.35
N GLN A 62 -11.73 -2.58 -12.27
CA GLN A 62 -11.67 -3.51 -13.40
C GLN A 62 -10.60 -3.10 -14.43
N ASN A 63 -10.43 -1.79 -14.64
CA ASN A 63 -9.54 -1.20 -15.64
C ASN A 63 -8.50 -0.24 -15.00
N VAL A 64 -7.95 -0.63 -13.84
CA VAL A 64 -6.96 0.17 -13.11
C VAL A 64 -5.55 -0.01 -13.68
N ARG A 65 -4.78 1.08 -13.74
CA ARG A 65 -3.32 1.05 -13.92
C ARG A 65 -2.66 0.91 -12.56
N LEU A 66 -2.22 -0.29 -12.25
CA LEU A 66 -1.57 -0.60 -10.99
C LEU A 66 -0.05 -0.62 -11.15
N ASN A 67 0.61 0.16 -10.31
CA ASN A 67 2.05 0.17 -10.08
C ASN A 67 2.35 -0.63 -8.81
N LEU A 68 3.00 -1.79 -8.93
CA LEU A 68 3.50 -2.56 -7.79
C LEU A 68 4.91 -2.04 -7.44
N LEU A 69 5.04 -1.36 -6.30
CA LEU A 69 6.30 -0.79 -5.86
C LEU A 69 6.97 -1.73 -4.87
N HIS A 70 8.10 -2.30 -5.27
CA HIS A 70 8.90 -3.21 -4.44
C HIS A 70 9.83 -2.40 -3.55
N TRP A 71 9.63 -2.43 -2.24
CA TRP A 71 10.49 -1.75 -1.27
C TRP A 71 11.51 -2.74 -0.69
N LYS A 72 12.64 -2.89 -1.40
CA LYS A 72 13.71 -3.83 -1.07
C LYS A 72 14.66 -3.27 -0.01
N ALA A 73 15.04 -2.01 -0.17
CA ALA A 73 15.84 -1.23 0.78
C ALA A 73 15.47 0.26 0.64
N ASP A 74 15.92 1.11 1.56
CA ASP A 74 15.69 2.56 1.49
C ASP A 74 16.25 3.21 0.21
N SER A 75 17.32 2.64 -0.34
CA SER A 75 17.93 3.05 -1.62
C SER A 75 17.40 2.28 -2.84
N VAL A 76 16.61 1.22 -2.63
CA VAL A 76 16.17 0.30 -3.69
C VAL A 76 14.66 0.13 -3.64
N LEU A 77 13.97 1.01 -4.37
CA LEU A 77 12.54 0.93 -4.63
C LEU A 77 12.30 0.78 -6.14
N THR A 78 11.76 -0.37 -6.56
CA THR A 78 11.58 -0.69 -7.98
C THR A 78 10.11 -0.79 -8.35
N ASN A 79 9.69 -0.07 -9.38
CA ASN A 79 8.30 -0.08 -9.85
C ASN A 79 8.08 -1.17 -10.90
N GLN A 80 7.00 -1.93 -10.76
CA GLN A 80 6.55 -2.95 -11.70
C GLN A 80 5.07 -2.72 -12.04
N PRO A 81 4.74 -2.32 -13.29
CA PRO A 81 3.35 -2.28 -13.73
C PRO A 81 2.77 -3.70 -13.77
N VAL A 82 1.67 -3.95 -13.04
CA VAL A 82 0.99 -5.25 -13.04
C VAL A 82 -0.51 -5.07 -13.19
N PRO A 83 -1.20 -5.92 -13.98
CA PRO A 83 -2.66 -5.95 -13.98
C PRO A 83 -3.20 -6.36 -12.60
N LEU A 84 -4.17 -5.62 -12.06
CA LEU A 84 -4.83 -6.01 -10.80
C LEU A 84 -5.41 -7.45 -10.81
N PRO A 85 -5.97 -7.97 -11.93
CA PRO A 85 -6.37 -9.39 -12.01
C PRO A 85 -5.23 -10.37 -11.73
N MET A 86 -3.98 -10.05 -12.10
CA MET A 86 -2.85 -10.92 -11.82
C MET A 86 -2.58 -11.00 -10.32
N LEU A 87 -2.58 -9.87 -9.61
CA LEU A 87 -2.47 -9.87 -8.14
C LEU A 87 -3.62 -10.68 -7.50
N GLN A 88 -4.85 -10.54 -7.98
CA GLN A 88 -6.00 -11.32 -7.48
C GLN A 88 -5.80 -12.85 -7.60
N LEU A 89 -5.00 -13.30 -8.57
CA LEU A 89 -4.65 -14.71 -8.75
C LEU A 89 -3.43 -15.14 -7.91
N GLY A 90 -2.83 -14.22 -7.14
CA GLY A 90 -1.60 -14.45 -6.38
C GLY A 90 -0.33 -14.40 -7.24
N ARG A 91 -0.39 -13.75 -8.41
CA ARG A 91 0.73 -13.55 -9.35
C ARG A 91 1.26 -12.12 -9.27
N GLY A 92 2.37 -11.82 -9.93
CA GLY A 92 3.03 -10.50 -9.94
C GLY A 92 4.11 -10.32 -8.87
N LEU A 93 4.33 -11.34 -8.05
CA LEU A 93 5.38 -11.41 -7.01
C LEU A 93 6.28 -12.64 -7.24
N GLU A 94 6.44 -13.09 -8.48
CA GLU A 94 7.23 -14.26 -8.84
C GLU A 94 8.70 -14.07 -8.42
N ASP A 95 9.30 -12.92 -8.78
CA ASP A 95 10.67 -12.52 -8.44
C ASP A 95 10.79 -11.91 -7.04
N TYR A 96 9.79 -12.11 -6.18
CA TYR A 96 9.84 -11.63 -4.81
C TYR A 96 10.88 -12.41 -4.00
N GLU A 97 11.80 -11.66 -3.41
CA GLU A 97 12.82 -12.11 -2.48
C GLU A 97 12.54 -11.48 -1.10
N THR A 98 12.54 -12.31 -0.06
CA THR A 98 12.41 -11.85 1.33
C THR A 98 13.74 -11.24 1.76
N LEU A 99 13.73 -9.95 2.07
CA LEU A 99 14.89 -9.15 2.47
C LEU A 99 14.61 -8.52 3.83
N PRO A 100 14.86 -9.25 4.93
CA PRO A 100 14.66 -8.74 6.28
C PRO A 100 15.57 -7.55 6.55
N GLY A 101 15.08 -6.58 7.30
CA GLY A 101 15.86 -5.40 7.67
C GLY A 101 14.97 -4.21 7.95
N LYS A 102 15.51 -3.30 8.77
CA LYS A 102 14.84 -2.04 9.07
C LYS A 102 14.87 -1.14 7.85
N LYS A 103 13.72 -0.56 7.53
CA LYS A 103 13.56 0.39 6.42
C LYS A 103 12.74 1.57 6.87
N SER A 104 13.06 2.76 6.37
CA SER A 104 12.45 4.00 6.82
C SER A 104 11.22 4.40 6.00
N LEU A 105 10.11 4.69 6.68
CA LEU A 105 8.96 5.34 6.05
C LEU A 105 9.34 6.69 5.43
N ASP A 106 10.41 7.30 5.91
CA ASP A 106 10.99 8.50 5.33
C ASP A 106 11.35 8.26 3.86
N ALA A 107 12.13 7.22 3.56
CA ALA A 107 12.54 6.87 2.19
C ALA A 107 11.35 6.43 1.32
N LEU A 108 10.43 5.63 1.88
CA LEU A 108 9.23 5.18 1.16
C LEU A 108 8.34 6.36 0.78
N THR A 109 7.97 7.21 1.75
CA THR A 109 7.07 8.34 1.51
C THR A 109 7.68 9.39 0.59
N ASP A 110 9.00 9.59 0.66
CA ASP A 110 9.74 10.49 -0.23
C ASP A 110 9.71 9.99 -1.68
N THR A 111 9.90 8.69 -1.89
CA THR A 111 9.79 8.04 -3.20
C THR A 111 8.36 8.10 -3.74
N LEU A 112 7.36 7.78 -2.90
CA LEU A 112 5.95 7.87 -3.28
C LEU A 112 5.54 9.29 -3.66
N LYS A 113 6.01 10.30 -2.91
CA LYS A 113 5.77 11.71 -3.22
C LYS A 113 6.39 12.12 -4.56
N ARG A 114 7.61 11.69 -4.86
CA ARG A 114 8.30 12.04 -6.12
C ARG A 114 7.71 11.36 -7.34
N PHE A 115 7.47 10.05 -7.28
CA PHE A 115 7.19 9.25 -8.48
C PHE A 115 5.74 8.76 -8.57
N HIS A 116 5.04 8.67 -7.43
CA HIS A 116 3.70 8.08 -7.36
C HIS A 116 2.61 9.06 -6.92
N ALA A 117 2.91 10.37 -6.77
CA ALA A 117 1.94 11.39 -6.33
C ALA A 117 0.70 11.54 -7.24
N ARG A 118 0.79 11.12 -8.51
CA ARG A 118 -0.35 11.08 -9.45
C ARG A 118 -1.31 9.92 -9.17
N SER A 119 -0.86 8.89 -8.45
CA SER A 119 -1.73 7.80 -8.00
C SER A 119 -2.88 8.38 -7.22
N LYS A 120 -4.09 7.94 -7.56
CA LYS A 120 -5.33 8.35 -6.92
C LYS A 120 -5.61 7.53 -5.67
N LEU A 121 -5.02 6.34 -5.58
CA LEU A 121 -4.98 5.46 -4.43
C LEU A 121 -3.56 4.91 -4.26
N VAL A 122 -3.03 5.00 -3.05
CA VAL A 122 -1.75 4.39 -2.66
C VAL A 122 -2.03 3.45 -1.50
N ILE A 123 -1.65 2.18 -1.64
CA ILE A 123 -1.72 1.20 -0.56
C ILE A 123 -0.30 0.77 -0.26
N CYS A 124 0.11 0.79 1.01
CA CYS A 124 1.43 0.34 1.43
C CYS A 124 1.28 -0.82 2.41
N LEU A 125 1.78 -2.00 2.05
CA LEU A 125 1.89 -3.13 2.97
C LEU A 125 3.24 -3.04 3.68
N LEU A 126 3.19 -2.85 5.01
CA LEU A 126 4.35 -2.63 5.87
C LEU A 126 4.58 -3.82 6.79
N GLY A 127 5.83 -4.27 6.89
CA GLY A 127 6.26 -5.19 7.93
C GLY A 127 6.52 -4.50 9.26
N LYS A 128 6.75 -5.31 10.29
CA LYS A 128 7.01 -4.85 11.66
C LYS A 128 8.30 -4.04 11.83
N ASP A 129 9.28 -4.26 10.95
CA ASP A 129 10.59 -3.63 11.05
C ASP A 129 10.66 -2.27 10.33
N ALA A 130 9.56 -1.83 9.73
CA ALA A 130 9.45 -0.51 9.13
C ALA A 130 9.38 0.56 10.24
N VAL A 131 10.19 1.61 10.12
CA VAL A 131 10.38 2.62 11.19
C VAL A 131 10.26 4.04 10.65
N ILE A 132 10.00 4.99 11.54
CA ILE A 132 10.11 6.43 11.25
C ILE A 132 11.41 6.92 11.89
N LEU A 133 12.34 7.42 11.08
CA LEU A 133 13.58 8.02 11.57
C LEU A 133 13.47 9.55 11.67
N ASP A 134 12.71 10.18 10.76
CA ASP A 134 12.42 11.61 10.76
C ASP A 134 10.93 11.90 10.59
N GLU A 135 10.22 11.99 11.71
CA GLU A 135 8.78 12.25 11.72
C GLU A 135 8.40 13.53 10.95
N LYS A 136 9.23 14.58 11.01
CA LYS A 136 8.96 15.84 10.31
C LYS A 136 9.05 15.64 8.80
N ARG A 137 10.05 14.91 8.33
CA ARG A 137 10.20 14.57 6.91
C ARG A 137 9.07 13.69 6.43
N THR A 138 8.74 12.60 7.13
CA THR A 138 7.61 11.74 6.77
C THR A 138 6.30 12.54 6.73
N ARG A 139 6.02 13.37 7.74
CA ARG A 139 4.85 14.25 7.77
C ARG A 139 4.82 15.21 6.58
N GLY A 140 5.95 15.84 6.27
CA GLY A 140 6.10 16.72 5.11
C GLY A 140 5.96 16.00 3.76
N ASN A 141 6.29 14.73 3.68
CA ASN A 141 6.10 13.90 2.49
C ASN A 141 4.63 13.51 2.28
N LEU A 142 3.91 13.25 3.36
CA LEU A 142 2.48 12.95 3.31
C LEU A 142 1.64 14.19 2.93
N GLN A 143 2.14 15.40 3.15
CA GLN A 143 1.44 16.64 2.81
C GLN A 143 1.82 17.17 1.41
N PRO A 144 0.89 17.86 0.71
CA PRO A 144 -0.52 18.04 1.06
C PRO A 144 -1.44 16.93 0.51
N PHE A 145 -0.93 16.06 -0.37
CA PHE A 145 -1.76 15.14 -1.16
C PHE A 145 -1.59 13.66 -0.78
N LEU A 146 -0.35 13.18 -0.59
CA LEU A 146 -0.06 11.75 -0.48
C LEU A 146 -0.82 11.12 0.69
N GLY A 147 -0.80 11.73 1.88
CA GLY A 147 -1.50 11.27 3.07
C GLY A 147 -3.02 11.19 2.91
N ARG A 148 -3.64 12.00 2.03
CA ARG A 148 -5.08 11.89 1.75
C ARG A 148 -5.42 10.71 0.84
N LYS A 149 -4.42 10.12 0.20
CA LYS A 149 -4.57 9.04 -0.78
C LYS A 149 -3.92 7.72 -0.34
N SER A 150 -3.19 7.73 0.77
CA SER A 150 -2.45 6.58 1.29
C SER A 150 -3.24 5.80 2.34
N ILE A 151 -3.25 4.49 2.17
CA ILE A 151 -3.70 3.50 3.14
C ILE A 151 -2.50 2.63 3.49
N PHE A 152 -2.15 2.56 4.77
CA PHE A 152 -1.08 1.69 5.26
C PHE A 152 -1.69 0.44 5.88
N LEU A 153 -1.23 -0.72 5.44
CA LEU A 153 -1.57 -2.03 5.95
C LEU A 153 -0.39 -2.49 6.80
N CYS A 154 -0.47 -2.29 8.11
CA CYS A 154 0.61 -2.59 9.04
C CYS A 154 0.44 -4.02 9.57
N MET A 155 1.39 -4.91 9.28
CA MET A 155 1.35 -6.27 9.81
C MET A 155 1.66 -6.28 11.31
N PRO A 156 0.90 -7.02 12.14
CA PRO A 156 1.17 -7.15 13.56
C PRO A 156 2.47 -7.92 13.84
N GLU A 157 3.10 -7.66 14.99
CA GLU A 157 4.41 -8.22 15.34
C GLU A 157 4.45 -9.76 15.49
N ASN A 158 3.31 -10.39 15.83
CA ASN A 158 3.25 -11.76 16.37
C ASN A 158 2.39 -12.76 15.59
N GLU A 159 1.86 -12.42 14.42
CA GLU A 159 0.99 -13.35 13.69
C GLU A 159 1.49 -13.61 12.27
N VAL A 160 1.94 -14.86 12.06
CA VAL A 160 2.29 -15.41 10.73
C VAL A 160 1.08 -15.39 9.78
N ASP A 161 -0.14 -15.31 10.34
CA ASP A 161 -1.44 -15.20 9.65
C ASP A 161 -2.24 -13.94 10.03
N GLY A 162 -1.57 -12.90 10.53
CA GLY A 162 -2.24 -11.75 11.12
C GLY A 162 -2.98 -10.89 10.11
N CYS A 163 -4.18 -10.45 10.48
CA CYS A 163 -4.90 -9.47 9.69
C CYS A 163 -4.21 -8.11 9.84
N PRO A 164 -3.80 -7.44 8.73
CA PRO A 164 -3.10 -6.17 8.85
C PRO A 164 -4.02 -5.11 9.46
N GLU A 165 -3.43 -4.23 10.26
CA GLU A 165 -4.12 -3.03 10.74
C GLU A 165 -4.17 -1.98 9.63
N ILE A 166 -5.35 -1.39 9.42
CA ILE A 166 -5.55 -0.36 8.40
C ILE A 166 -5.34 1.02 9.03
N VAL A 167 -4.29 1.71 8.60
CA VAL A 167 -3.96 3.05 9.07
C VAL A 167 -4.02 4.05 7.93
N MET A 168 -4.80 5.11 8.11
CA MET A 168 -5.03 6.11 7.06
C MET A 168 -4.00 7.22 7.12
N GLY A 169 -3.31 7.48 6.00
CA GLY A 169 -2.54 8.70 5.79
C GLY A 169 -1.56 9.02 6.91
N ALA A 170 -1.65 10.26 7.43
CA ALA A 170 -0.80 10.74 8.52
C ALA A 170 -1.01 10.03 9.87
N GLY A 171 -2.08 9.22 10.02
CA GLY A 171 -2.25 8.37 11.20
C GLY A 171 -1.12 7.36 11.39
N VAL A 172 -0.37 7.04 10.33
CA VAL A 172 0.80 6.16 10.39
C VAL A 172 1.88 6.68 11.34
N LEU A 173 1.99 8.01 11.50
CA LEU A 173 2.95 8.65 12.39
C LEU A 173 2.67 8.37 13.88
N ALA A 174 1.42 8.11 14.24
CA ALA A 174 1.04 7.78 15.61
C ALA A 174 1.08 6.27 15.89
N LYS A 175 1.19 5.45 14.84
CA LYS A 175 1.17 3.99 14.92
C LYS A 175 2.57 3.40 15.08
N MET A 176 3.56 3.98 14.42
CA MET A 176 4.95 3.51 14.36
C MET A 176 5.85 4.32 15.27
#